data_AF-A0A7C6KVS6-F1
#
_entry.id   AF-A0A7C6KVS6-F1
#
_cell.length_a   1.000
_cell.length_b   1.000
_cell.length_c   1.000
_cell.angle_alpha   90.00
_cell.angle_beta   90.00
_cell.angle_gamma   90.00
#
_symmetry.space_group_name_H-M   'P 1'
#
loop_
_entity.id
_entity.type
_entity.pdbx_description
1 polymer ?
#
loop_
_entity_poly.entity_id
_entity_poly.type
_entity_poly.pdbx_seq_one_letter_code
_entity_poly.pdbx_strand_id
1 'polypeptide(L)'
;MKKARKIKRAVYIRIFGVFLATYLVLMAGFSIFLISQEKKVEALRLGTFALQVNHIIENVLEDHIDSNNQIKNISKVKKEFVKESSLFKALGTELALFRDDYLPVFNTNDNWLCSYTEYREGTRRYMGYAFLNPRDWFSEEEVKEIENYLYATPKAKKVGDLSEYLIVLEGFWLDNEMVIPDKIRITSMFATSFDEDGNVIGSSSGKHSNDIVYVSGYENTKGLPYFEHGSIQPVNKDYPPSEKQIALRNLVLDKEKLRETIKQGQIGNALLERVNSFTYRYYLVQPYQNAVRVLGDNNYYSQFWTVIARQVNLLEQCGSTLVFMWLSCLLAFVIAAFILARQSYKNYQEREELTRQRKEMTNALAHDLKTPLSIVSGYAQSLIENVQTE
;
A
#
# COMPACT_ATOMS: atom_id res chain seq x y z
N MET A 1 44.88 -33.10 14.44
CA MET A 1 44.01 -32.48 13.40
C MET A 1 42.51 -32.42 13.75
N LYS A 2 41.82 -33.52 14.10
CA LYS A 2 40.36 -33.50 14.39
C LYS A 2 39.94 -32.53 15.52
N LYS A 3 40.72 -32.44 16.61
CA LYS A 3 40.40 -31.59 17.78
C LYS A 3 40.47 -30.09 17.46
N ALA A 4 41.53 -29.63 16.81
CA ALA A 4 41.69 -28.23 16.37
C ALA A 4 40.58 -27.79 15.39
N ARG A 5 40.20 -28.66 14.44
CA ARG A 5 39.09 -28.38 13.50
C ARG A 5 37.74 -28.27 14.22
N LYS A 6 37.51 -29.09 15.26
CA LYS A 6 36.29 -29.04 16.10
C LYS A 6 36.22 -27.75 16.92
N ILE A 7 37.33 -27.31 17.49
CA ILE A 7 37.43 -26.07 18.28
C ILE A 7 37.23 -24.84 17.38
N LYS A 8 37.90 -24.79 16.21
CA LYS A 8 37.68 -23.73 15.21
C LYS A 8 36.21 -23.59 14.85
N ARG A 9 35.55 -24.72 14.55
CA ARG A 9 34.13 -24.75 14.22
C ARG A 9 33.26 -24.23 15.38
N ALA A 10 33.56 -24.60 16.61
CA ALA A 10 32.81 -24.15 17.78
C ALA A 10 32.91 -22.63 18.01
N VAL A 11 34.10 -22.05 17.87
CA VAL A 11 34.33 -20.59 17.99
C VAL A 11 33.55 -19.84 16.91
N TYR A 12 33.62 -20.30 15.66
CA TYR A 12 32.89 -19.68 14.56
C TYR A 12 31.37 -19.76 14.75
N ILE A 13 30.83 -20.93 15.10
CA ILE A 13 29.38 -21.08 15.33
C ILE A 13 28.90 -20.16 16.45
N ARG A 14 29.65 -20.03 17.55
CA ARG A 14 29.27 -19.17 18.67
C ARG A 14 29.23 -17.70 18.25
N ILE A 15 30.24 -17.22 17.55
CA ILE A 15 30.33 -15.82 17.12
C ILE A 15 29.25 -15.52 16.07
N PHE A 16 29.13 -16.35 15.03
CA PHE A 16 28.08 -16.18 14.03
C PHE A 16 26.67 -16.27 14.64
N GLY A 17 26.46 -17.15 15.64
CA GLY A 17 25.20 -17.25 16.35
C GLY A 17 24.83 -15.96 17.10
N VAL A 18 25.78 -15.35 17.81
CA VAL A 18 25.55 -14.08 18.52
C VAL A 18 25.27 -12.94 17.54
N PHE A 19 26.06 -12.84 16.46
CA PHE A 19 25.84 -11.83 15.42
C PHE A 19 24.48 -12.02 14.74
N LEU A 20 24.09 -13.25 14.42
CA LEU A 20 22.79 -13.55 13.83
C LEU A 20 21.63 -13.19 14.77
N ALA A 21 21.72 -13.55 16.05
CA ALA A 21 20.71 -13.19 17.03
C ALA A 21 20.57 -11.66 17.17
N THR A 22 21.70 -10.95 17.22
CA THR A 22 21.72 -9.48 17.30
C THR A 22 21.13 -8.85 16.04
N TYR A 23 21.48 -9.37 14.86
CA TYR A 23 20.93 -8.95 13.58
C TYR A 23 19.40 -9.11 13.56
N LEU A 24 18.86 -10.26 13.98
CA LEU A 24 17.42 -10.52 13.98
C LEU A 24 16.67 -9.55 14.91
N VAL A 25 17.20 -9.27 16.11
CA VAL A 25 16.61 -8.29 17.04
C VAL A 25 16.58 -6.89 16.43
N LEU A 26 17.68 -6.47 15.81
CA LEU A 26 17.75 -5.16 15.13
C LEU A 26 16.77 -5.09 13.96
N MET A 27 16.70 -6.12 13.12
CA MET A 27 15.79 -6.14 11.97
C MET A 27 14.33 -6.04 12.42
N ALA A 28 13.94 -6.76 13.48
CA ALA A 28 12.60 -6.64 14.05
C ALA A 28 12.32 -5.20 14.53
N GLY A 29 13.26 -4.60 15.27
CA GLY A 29 13.14 -3.22 15.76
C GLY A 29 13.02 -2.20 14.63
N PHE A 30 13.88 -2.28 13.61
CA PHE A 30 13.84 -1.39 12.46
C PHE A 30 12.57 -1.57 11.62
N SER A 31 12.10 -2.81 11.43
CA SER A 31 10.84 -3.06 10.72
C SER A 31 9.65 -2.43 11.43
N ILE A 32 9.56 -2.57 12.76
CA ILE A 32 8.50 -1.93 13.55
C ILE A 32 8.59 -0.40 13.42
N PHE A 33 9.78 0.16 13.55
CA PHE A 33 10.01 1.60 13.41
C PHE A 33 9.59 2.12 12.03
N LEU A 34 10.03 1.44 10.96
CA LEU A 34 9.78 1.86 9.59
C LEU A 34 8.29 1.76 9.24
N ILE A 35 7.62 0.69 9.65
CA ILE A 35 6.15 0.58 9.53
C ILE A 35 5.46 1.71 10.30
N SER A 36 5.95 2.06 11.51
CA SER A 36 5.38 3.17 12.27
C SER A 36 5.58 4.53 11.61
N GLN A 37 6.67 4.74 10.89
CA GLN A 37 6.91 5.96 10.12
C GLN A 37 6.02 6.00 8.88
N GLU A 38 5.90 4.89 8.15
CA GLU A 38 5.03 4.82 6.96
C GLU A 38 3.57 5.08 7.33
N LYS A 39 3.11 4.64 8.50
CA LYS A 39 1.77 5.01 9.03
C LYS A 39 1.54 6.52 9.08
N LYS A 40 2.53 7.26 9.59
CA LYS A 40 2.44 8.73 9.72
C LYS A 40 2.50 9.39 8.35
N VAL A 41 3.37 8.90 7.46
CA VAL A 41 3.49 9.38 6.09
C VAL A 41 2.17 9.20 5.34
N GLU A 42 1.55 8.03 5.44
CA GLU A 42 0.24 7.76 4.80
C GLU A 42 -0.89 8.61 5.39
N ALA A 43 -0.92 8.81 6.72
CA ALA A 43 -1.88 9.73 7.34
C ALA A 43 -1.73 11.17 6.81
N LEU A 44 -0.49 11.66 6.66
CA LEU A 44 -0.21 12.98 6.10
C LEU A 44 -0.58 13.06 4.62
N ARG A 45 -0.24 12.05 3.81
CA ARG A 45 -0.62 11.96 2.39
C ARG A 45 -2.14 12.00 2.23
N LEU A 46 -2.88 11.27 3.07
CA LEU A 46 -4.33 11.30 3.06
C LEU A 46 -4.86 12.67 3.48
N GLY A 47 -4.27 13.32 4.49
CA GLY A 47 -4.62 14.67 4.89
C GLY A 47 -4.46 15.69 3.75
N THR A 48 -3.32 15.68 3.06
CA THR A 48 -3.08 16.54 1.89
C THR A 48 -4.08 16.27 0.77
N PHE A 49 -4.34 14.99 0.47
CA PHE A 49 -5.36 14.62 -0.51
C PHE A 49 -6.75 15.13 -0.11
N ALA A 50 -7.10 15.03 1.17
CA ALA A 50 -8.38 15.49 1.68
C ALA A 50 -8.56 17.01 1.57
N LEU A 51 -7.49 17.78 1.79
CA LEU A 51 -7.51 19.23 1.56
C LEU A 51 -7.74 19.58 0.09
N GLN A 52 -7.10 18.85 -0.84
CA GLN A 52 -7.32 19.03 -2.27
C GLN A 52 -8.77 18.72 -2.66
N VAL A 53 -9.31 17.62 -2.15
CA VAL A 53 -10.70 17.23 -2.36
C VAL A 53 -11.67 18.26 -1.78
N ASN A 54 -11.41 18.77 -0.57
CA ASN A 54 -12.23 19.82 0.03
C ASN A 54 -12.24 21.09 -0.81
N HIS A 55 -11.09 21.51 -1.35
CA HIS A 55 -11.03 22.66 -2.23
C HIS A 55 -11.89 22.48 -3.50
N ILE A 56 -11.91 21.28 -4.09
CA ILE A 56 -12.79 20.97 -5.22
C ILE A 56 -14.26 21.04 -4.80
N ILE A 57 -14.61 20.46 -3.64
CA ILE A 57 -15.96 20.49 -3.09
C ILE A 57 -16.41 21.94 -2.83
N GLU A 58 -15.54 22.77 -2.27
CA GLU A 58 -15.77 24.20 -2.06
C GLU A 58 -16.07 24.92 -3.35
N ASN A 59 -15.23 24.77 -4.37
CA ASN A 59 -15.40 25.41 -5.67
C ASN A 59 -16.71 24.98 -6.35
N VAL A 60 -17.07 23.69 -6.30
CA VAL A 60 -18.33 23.20 -6.88
C VAL A 60 -19.54 23.76 -6.12
N LEU A 61 -19.47 23.80 -4.79
CA LEU A 61 -20.58 24.20 -3.96
C LEU A 61 -20.80 25.72 -3.91
N GLU A 62 -19.76 26.54 -4.07
CA GLU A 62 -19.83 28.01 -3.98
C GLU A 62 -20.91 28.60 -4.90
N ASP A 63 -20.99 28.14 -6.15
CA ASP A 63 -21.98 28.60 -7.13
C ASP A 63 -23.39 28.02 -6.92
N HIS A 64 -23.50 26.94 -6.14
CA HIS A 64 -24.71 26.12 -6.05
C HIS A 64 -25.40 26.18 -4.69
N ILE A 65 -24.86 26.95 -3.74
CA ILE A 65 -25.43 27.19 -2.42
C ILE A 65 -26.23 28.52 -2.41
N ASP A 66 -27.35 28.57 -1.68
CA ASP A 66 -28.13 29.77 -1.41
C ASP A 66 -27.70 30.53 -0.14
N SER A 67 -28.35 31.66 0.15
CA SER A 67 -28.03 32.48 1.35
C SER A 67 -28.28 31.74 2.67
N ASN A 68 -29.03 30.64 2.66
CA ASN A 68 -29.34 29.79 3.81
C ASN A 68 -28.44 28.55 3.87
N ASN A 69 -27.38 28.51 3.06
CA ASN A 69 -26.44 27.40 2.94
C ASN A 69 -27.08 26.09 2.42
N GLN A 70 -28.16 26.19 1.66
CA GLN A 70 -28.83 25.05 1.05
C GLN A 70 -28.44 24.91 -0.42
N ILE A 71 -28.36 23.67 -0.90
CA ILE A 71 -28.07 23.38 -2.31
C ILE A 71 -29.30 23.75 -3.16
N LYS A 72 -29.12 24.69 -4.10
CA LYS A 72 -30.19 25.16 -5.02
C LYS A 72 -30.66 24.08 -5.98
N ASN A 73 -29.71 23.34 -6.57
CA ASN A 73 -30.00 22.28 -7.55
C ASN A 73 -29.03 21.11 -7.33
N ILE A 74 -29.53 20.07 -6.66
CA ILE A 74 -28.75 18.87 -6.33
C ILE A 74 -28.28 18.11 -7.57
N SER A 75 -29.10 18.05 -8.63
CA SER A 75 -28.76 17.35 -9.87
C SER A 75 -27.55 17.99 -10.55
N LYS A 76 -27.53 19.34 -10.62
CA LYS A 76 -26.40 20.07 -11.20
C LYS A 76 -25.11 19.89 -10.38
N VAL A 77 -25.19 19.95 -9.06
CA VAL A 77 -24.05 19.70 -8.16
C VAL A 77 -23.49 18.29 -8.36
N LYS A 78 -24.35 17.27 -8.40
CA LYS A 78 -23.91 15.90 -8.63
C LYS A 78 -23.21 15.74 -9.97
N LYS A 79 -23.71 16.37 -11.04
CA LYS A 79 -23.09 16.35 -12.37
C LYS A 79 -21.66 16.93 -12.35
N GLU A 80 -21.45 18.05 -11.65
CA GLU A 80 -20.10 18.61 -11.45
C GLU A 80 -19.20 17.64 -10.64
N PHE A 81 -19.72 16.97 -9.61
CA PHE A 81 -18.95 15.95 -8.90
C PHE A 81 -18.65 14.70 -9.72
N VAL A 82 -19.53 14.32 -10.67
CA VAL A 82 -19.25 13.20 -11.57
C VAL A 82 -17.98 13.45 -12.38
N LYS A 83 -17.79 14.67 -12.87
CA LYS A 83 -16.58 15.09 -13.60
C LYS A 83 -15.29 14.90 -12.79
N GLU A 84 -15.37 15.07 -11.47
CA GLU A 84 -14.23 14.95 -10.56
C GLU A 84 -14.04 13.52 -10.00
N SER A 85 -14.87 12.56 -10.42
CA SER A 85 -14.91 11.20 -9.85
C SER A 85 -13.60 10.43 -9.95
N SER A 86 -12.84 10.61 -11.04
CA SER A 86 -11.54 9.97 -11.21
C SER A 86 -10.54 10.43 -10.15
N LEU A 87 -10.58 11.71 -9.77
CA LEU A 87 -9.76 12.25 -8.69
C LEU A 87 -10.23 11.74 -7.34
N PHE A 88 -11.55 11.72 -7.09
CA PHE A 88 -12.10 11.22 -5.82
C PHE A 88 -11.79 9.74 -5.56
N LYS A 89 -11.66 8.92 -6.62
CA LYS A 89 -11.26 7.51 -6.53
C LYS A 89 -9.75 7.27 -6.70
N ALA A 90 -8.93 8.32 -6.75
CA ALA A 90 -7.50 8.18 -6.88
C ALA A 90 -6.90 7.34 -5.73
N LEU A 91 -5.91 6.51 -6.05
CA LEU A 91 -5.22 5.65 -5.07
C LEU A 91 -6.15 4.70 -4.30
N GLY A 92 -7.28 4.30 -4.90
CA GLY A 92 -8.25 3.40 -4.27
C GLY A 92 -8.97 4.01 -3.06
N THR A 93 -9.17 5.32 -3.10
CA THR A 93 -9.88 6.07 -2.05
C THR A 93 -11.39 6.03 -2.31
N GLU A 94 -12.18 5.95 -1.24
CA GLU A 94 -13.63 6.15 -1.30
C GLU A 94 -14.00 7.40 -0.50
N LEU A 95 -15.08 8.06 -0.91
CA LEU A 95 -15.52 9.33 -0.37
C LEU A 95 -17.04 9.41 -0.27
N ALA A 96 -17.53 10.10 0.77
CA ALA A 96 -18.90 10.55 0.86
C ALA A 96 -18.95 12.00 1.34
N LEU A 97 -19.85 12.78 0.75
CA LEU A 97 -20.16 14.16 1.14
C LEU A 97 -21.53 14.16 1.81
N PHE A 98 -21.60 14.73 3.00
CA PHE A 98 -22.82 14.88 3.77
C PHE A 98 -23.16 16.34 4.00
N ARG A 99 -24.45 16.60 4.17
CA ARG A 99 -24.96 17.84 4.76
C ARG A 99 -24.80 17.86 6.28
N ASP A 100 -25.12 18.99 6.88
CA ASP A 100 -25.20 19.20 8.32
C ASP A 100 -26.17 18.24 9.04
N ASP A 101 -27.24 17.82 8.38
CA ASP A 101 -28.20 16.81 8.86
C ASP A 101 -27.75 15.34 8.67
N TYR A 102 -26.52 15.12 8.19
CA TYR A 102 -25.95 13.80 7.88
C TYR A 102 -26.68 13.06 6.76
N LEU A 103 -27.40 13.76 5.88
CA LEU A 103 -27.89 13.20 4.63
C LEU A 103 -26.79 13.23 3.56
N PRO A 104 -26.55 12.11 2.85
CA PRO A 104 -25.53 12.06 1.80
C PRO A 104 -25.98 12.90 0.60
N VAL A 105 -25.05 13.71 0.09
CA VAL A 105 -25.20 14.53 -1.12
C VAL A 105 -24.62 13.80 -2.32
N PHE A 106 -23.43 13.24 -2.13
CA PHE A 106 -22.64 12.55 -3.14
C PHE A 106 -21.76 11.49 -2.48
N ASN A 107 -21.47 10.41 -3.19
CA ASN A 107 -20.48 9.43 -2.78
C ASN A 107 -19.84 8.77 -3.99
N THR A 108 -18.62 8.28 -3.82
CA THR A 108 -18.01 7.36 -4.77
C THR A 108 -18.85 6.07 -4.83
N ASN A 109 -19.09 5.58 -6.04
CA ASN A 109 -19.91 4.40 -6.31
C ASN A 109 -19.20 3.46 -7.29
N ASP A 110 -19.80 2.35 -7.71
CA ASP A 110 -19.24 1.39 -8.68
C ASP A 110 -19.82 1.57 -10.09
N ASN A 111 -20.57 2.64 -10.30
CA ASN A 111 -21.07 2.99 -11.61
C ASN A 111 -19.90 3.32 -12.54
N TRP A 112 -20.05 2.96 -13.81
CA TRP A 112 -19.06 3.23 -14.83
C TRP A 112 -19.10 4.70 -15.21
N LEU A 113 -17.93 5.34 -15.32
CA LEU A 113 -17.84 6.73 -15.73
C LEU A 113 -17.92 6.80 -17.26
N CYS A 114 -18.88 7.56 -17.75
CA CYS A 114 -19.09 7.81 -19.16
C CYS A 114 -18.68 9.25 -19.48
N SER A 115 -18.05 9.42 -20.63
CA SER A 115 -17.76 10.74 -21.19
C SER A 115 -18.36 10.89 -22.57
N TYR A 116 -18.86 12.06 -22.90
CA TYR A 116 -19.52 12.33 -24.18
C TYR A 116 -19.32 13.77 -24.62
N THR A 117 -19.59 14.08 -25.89
CA THR A 117 -19.61 15.48 -26.36
C THR A 117 -20.97 16.08 -26.01
N GLU A 118 -21.01 16.99 -25.04
CA GLU A 118 -22.24 17.65 -24.60
C GLU A 118 -22.72 18.68 -25.63
N TYR A 119 -21.80 19.49 -26.14
CA TYR A 119 -22.05 20.40 -27.24
C TYR A 119 -20.76 20.73 -28.00
N ARG A 120 -20.91 21.30 -29.19
CA ARG A 120 -19.81 21.75 -30.04
C ARG A 120 -19.93 23.24 -30.33
N GLU A 121 -18.81 23.94 -30.25
CA GLU A 121 -18.70 25.34 -30.64
C GLU A 121 -17.54 25.48 -31.64
N GLY A 122 -17.88 25.54 -32.94
CA GLY A 122 -16.90 25.46 -34.01
C GLY A 122 -16.10 24.16 -33.96
N THR A 123 -14.78 24.26 -33.78
CA THR A 123 -13.87 23.11 -33.65
C THR A 123 -13.74 22.60 -32.21
N ARG A 124 -14.22 23.36 -31.21
CA ARG A 124 -14.11 22.99 -29.80
C ARG A 124 -15.25 22.05 -29.41
N ARG A 125 -14.90 20.98 -28.72
CA ARG A 125 -15.84 20.01 -28.15
C ARG A 125 -15.85 20.20 -26.64
N TYR A 126 -17.03 20.37 -26.08
CA TYR A 126 -17.22 20.42 -24.63
C TYR A 126 -17.65 19.04 -24.16
N MET A 127 -16.90 18.50 -23.19
CA MET A 127 -17.09 17.14 -22.70
C MET A 127 -18.05 17.15 -21.51
N GLY A 128 -19.08 16.31 -21.59
CA GLY A 128 -19.95 15.96 -20.48
C GLY A 128 -19.50 14.65 -19.83
N TYR A 129 -19.83 14.50 -18.54
CA TYR A 129 -19.57 13.30 -17.75
C TYR A 129 -20.84 12.85 -17.06
N ALA A 130 -21.06 11.54 -17.01
CA ALA A 130 -22.22 10.92 -16.38
C ALA A 130 -21.87 9.49 -15.93
N PHE A 131 -22.68 8.92 -15.04
CA PHE A 131 -22.51 7.56 -14.55
C PHE A 131 -23.46 6.58 -15.24
N LEU A 132 -23.00 5.37 -15.53
CA LEU A 132 -23.84 4.26 -15.96
C LEU A 132 -23.84 3.20 -14.86
N ASN A 133 -25.01 2.88 -14.31
CA ASN A 133 -25.17 1.68 -13.48
C ASN A 133 -25.49 0.49 -14.40
N PRO A 134 -24.56 -0.44 -14.62
CA PRO A 134 -24.74 -1.47 -15.63
C PRO A 134 -25.77 -2.53 -15.23
N ARG A 135 -25.98 -2.73 -13.92
CA ARG A 135 -26.91 -3.73 -13.38
C ARG A 135 -28.38 -3.38 -13.58
N ASP A 136 -28.67 -2.11 -13.91
CA ASP A 136 -30.04 -1.69 -14.23
C ASP A 136 -30.45 -2.13 -15.64
N TRP A 137 -29.48 -2.50 -16.51
CA TRP A 137 -29.70 -2.65 -17.95
C TRP A 137 -29.22 -3.98 -18.53
N PHE A 138 -28.28 -4.67 -17.86
CA PHE A 138 -27.64 -5.89 -18.35
C PHE A 138 -27.64 -6.98 -17.28
N SER A 139 -27.55 -8.25 -17.68
CA SER A 139 -27.45 -9.37 -16.73
C SER A 139 -26.10 -9.38 -15.99
N GLU A 140 -26.03 -10.03 -14.83
CA GLU A 140 -24.77 -10.15 -14.07
C GLU A 140 -23.63 -10.77 -14.90
N GLU A 141 -23.95 -11.73 -15.77
CA GLU A 141 -22.99 -12.34 -16.70
C GLU A 141 -22.46 -11.32 -17.72
N GLU A 142 -23.36 -10.54 -18.34
CA GLU A 142 -23.00 -9.51 -19.31
C GLU A 142 -22.18 -8.40 -18.66
N VAL A 143 -22.59 -7.92 -17.48
CA VAL A 143 -21.84 -6.91 -16.71
C VAL A 143 -20.43 -7.40 -16.43
N LYS A 144 -20.28 -8.64 -15.96
CA LYS A 144 -18.97 -9.23 -15.68
C LYS A 144 -18.11 -9.39 -16.94
N GLU A 145 -18.71 -9.75 -18.06
CA GLU A 145 -18.02 -9.83 -19.34
C GLU A 145 -17.51 -8.46 -19.79
N ILE A 146 -18.36 -7.42 -19.74
CA ILE A 146 -17.97 -6.04 -20.07
C ILE A 146 -16.88 -5.54 -19.13
N GLU A 147 -16.97 -5.81 -17.81
CA GLU A 147 -15.94 -5.44 -16.84
C GLU A 147 -14.59 -6.10 -17.13
N ASN A 148 -14.58 -7.35 -17.58
CA ASN A 148 -13.34 -8.03 -17.99
C ASN A 148 -12.65 -7.27 -19.14
N TYR A 149 -13.40 -6.72 -20.09
CA TYR A 149 -12.86 -5.87 -21.14
C TYR A 149 -12.44 -4.48 -20.63
N LEU A 150 -13.25 -3.86 -19.76
CA LEU A 150 -13.05 -2.51 -19.24
C LEU A 150 -11.77 -2.39 -18.41
N TYR A 151 -11.47 -3.43 -17.62
CA TYR A 151 -10.29 -3.49 -16.75
C TYR A 151 -9.14 -4.33 -17.35
N ALA A 152 -9.26 -4.79 -18.60
CA ALA A 152 -8.18 -5.50 -19.26
C ALA A 152 -6.95 -4.60 -19.47
N THR A 153 -5.77 -5.12 -19.12
CA THR A 153 -4.48 -4.47 -19.36
C THR A 153 -3.59 -5.36 -20.25
N PRO A 154 -3.93 -5.53 -21.54
CA PRO A 154 -3.09 -6.30 -22.46
C PRO A 154 -1.73 -5.59 -22.63
N LYS A 155 -0.67 -6.38 -22.75
CA LYS A 155 0.71 -5.89 -22.88
C LYS A 155 1.21 -6.13 -24.30
N ALA A 156 0.97 -5.16 -25.18
CA ALA A 156 1.52 -5.16 -26.52
C ALA A 156 3.06 -5.06 -26.46
N LYS A 157 3.77 -5.89 -27.23
CA LYS A 157 5.24 -5.90 -27.31
C LYS A 157 5.76 -5.56 -28.70
N LYS A 158 4.91 -5.67 -29.72
CA LYS A 158 5.21 -5.34 -31.11
C LYS A 158 3.98 -4.80 -31.82
N VAL A 159 4.21 -4.17 -32.96
CA VAL A 159 3.14 -3.66 -33.84
C VAL A 159 2.24 -4.81 -34.26
N GLY A 160 0.92 -4.58 -34.17
CA GLY A 160 -0.13 -5.56 -34.44
C GLY A 160 -0.58 -6.36 -33.22
N ASP A 161 0.10 -6.25 -32.07
CA ASP A 161 -0.38 -6.87 -30.83
C ASP A 161 -1.63 -6.14 -30.30
N LEU A 162 -2.51 -6.86 -29.61
CA LEU A 162 -3.63 -6.26 -28.90
C LEU A 162 -3.11 -5.27 -27.84
N SER A 163 -3.55 -4.02 -27.96
CA SER A 163 -3.13 -2.91 -27.12
C SER A 163 -4.17 -2.54 -26.07
N GLU A 164 -5.45 -2.57 -26.41
CA GLU A 164 -6.55 -2.21 -25.50
C GLU A 164 -7.90 -2.63 -26.08
N TYR A 165 -8.95 -2.51 -25.27
CA TYR A 165 -10.34 -2.58 -25.71
C TYR A 165 -10.97 -1.19 -25.59
N LEU A 166 -11.55 -0.71 -26.68
CA LEU A 166 -12.32 0.52 -26.72
C LEU A 166 -13.80 0.19 -26.46
N ILE A 167 -14.34 0.73 -25.37
CA ILE A 167 -15.74 0.52 -24.98
C ILE A 167 -16.50 1.82 -25.18
N VAL A 168 -17.45 1.81 -26.11
CA VAL A 168 -18.20 2.99 -26.54
C VAL A 168 -19.69 2.81 -26.38
N LEU A 169 -20.36 3.91 -26.05
CA LEU A 169 -21.80 4.03 -26.09
C LEU A 169 -22.21 4.42 -27.51
N GLU A 170 -23.05 3.59 -28.12
CA GLU A 170 -23.73 3.88 -29.38
C GLU A 170 -25.19 4.15 -29.10
N GLY A 171 -25.53 5.44 -29.00
CA GLY A 171 -26.83 5.89 -28.52
C GLY A 171 -26.96 5.77 -27.00
N PHE A 172 -27.38 6.84 -26.35
CA PHE A 172 -27.78 6.82 -24.94
C PHE A 172 -28.65 8.03 -24.60
N TRP A 173 -29.41 7.91 -23.51
CA TRP A 173 -30.18 8.98 -22.92
C TRP A 173 -29.56 9.42 -21.59
N LEU A 174 -29.74 10.70 -21.26
CA LEU A 174 -29.27 11.26 -20.01
C LEU A 174 -30.44 11.56 -19.08
N ASP A 175 -30.48 10.90 -17.93
CA ASP A 175 -31.37 11.22 -16.81
C ASP A 175 -30.52 11.81 -15.68
N ASN A 176 -30.45 13.14 -15.62
CA ASN A 176 -29.58 13.88 -14.68
C ASN A 176 -28.10 13.48 -14.80
N GLU A 177 -27.51 12.91 -13.74
CA GLU A 177 -26.16 12.40 -13.70
C GLU A 177 -26.02 10.96 -14.23
N MET A 178 -27.11 10.31 -14.65
CA MET A 178 -27.16 8.90 -15.04
C MET A 178 -27.36 8.69 -16.55
N VAL A 179 -26.55 7.79 -17.11
CA VAL A 179 -26.65 7.31 -18.48
C VAL A 179 -27.59 6.11 -18.54
N ILE A 180 -28.51 6.16 -19.50
CA ILE A 180 -29.31 5.03 -19.94
C ILE A 180 -28.79 4.62 -21.32
N PRO A 181 -28.03 3.53 -21.45
CA PRO A 181 -27.45 3.13 -22.73
C PRO A 181 -28.54 2.68 -23.70
N ASP A 182 -28.40 2.93 -25.00
CA ASP A 182 -29.06 2.13 -26.05
C ASP A 182 -28.19 0.89 -26.29
N LYS A 183 -26.94 1.13 -26.73
CA LYS A 183 -25.98 0.05 -27.00
C LYS A 183 -24.59 0.34 -26.44
N ILE A 184 -23.92 -0.72 -26.02
CA ILE A 184 -22.49 -0.71 -25.67
C ILE A 184 -21.76 -1.56 -26.71
N ARG A 185 -20.80 -0.96 -27.42
CA ARG A 185 -19.92 -1.66 -28.35
C ARG A 185 -18.51 -1.77 -27.77
N ILE A 186 -17.94 -2.96 -27.86
CA ILE A 186 -16.55 -3.25 -27.49
C ILE A 186 -15.77 -3.54 -28.76
N THR A 187 -14.72 -2.76 -28.99
CA THR A 187 -13.84 -2.88 -30.17
C THR A 187 -12.41 -3.15 -29.71
N SER A 188 -11.79 -4.19 -30.27
CA SER A 188 -10.37 -4.50 -30.02
C SER A 188 -9.46 -3.52 -30.74
N MET A 189 -8.48 -2.98 -30.03
CA MET A 189 -7.51 -2.00 -30.58
C MET A 189 -6.11 -2.62 -30.58
N PHE A 190 -5.42 -2.52 -31.71
CA PHE A 190 -4.09 -3.11 -31.92
C PHE A 190 -3.03 -2.02 -32.02
N ALA A 191 -1.85 -2.27 -31.44
CA ALA A 191 -0.74 -1.32 -31.41
C ALA A 191 -0.21 -1.04 -32.83
N THR A 192 -0.13 0.24 -33.20
CA THR A 192 0.40 0.67 -34.49
C THR A 192 1.84 1.20 -34.41
N SER A 193 2.24 1.71 -33.24
CA SER A 193 3.55 2.34 -33.03
C SER A 193 3.92 2.37 -31.54
N PHE A 194 5.22 2.43 -31.27
CA PHE A 194 5.81 2.44 -29.92
C PHE A 194 6.79 3.62 -29.77
N ASP A 195 6.94 4.13 -28.54
CA ASP A 195 8.01 5.06 -28.18
C ASP A 195 9.34 4.33 -27.88
N GLU A 196 10.38 5.11 -27.53
CA GLU A 196 11.73 4.59 -27.21
C GLU A 196 11.75 3.71 -25.95
N ASP A 197 10.81 3.92 -25.03
CA ASP A 197 10.65 3.16 -23.79
C ASP A 197 9.81 1.88 -23.99
N GLY A 198 9.26 1.67 -25.19
CA GLY A 198 8.44 0.51 -25.54
C GLY A 198 6.97 0.64 -25.14
N ASN A 199 6.47 1.85 -24.89
CA ASN A 199 5.05 2.12 -24.67
C ASN A 199 4.34 2.35 -26.00
N VAL A 200 3.07 1.91 -26.09
CA VAL A 200 2.25 2.12 -27.28
C VAL A 200 1.88 3.59 -27.41
N ILE A 201 2.19 4.21 -28.54
CA ILE A 201 1.86 5.62 -28.85
C ILE A 201 0.74 5.75 -29.89
N GLY A 202 0.34 4.65 -30.53
CA GLY A 202 -0.78 4.63 -31.46
C GLY A 202 -1.48 3.27 -31.43
N SER A 203 -2.81 3.29 -31.51
CA SER A 203 -3.66 2.12 -31.58
C SER A 203 -4.70 2.26 -32.69
N SER A 204 -5.12 1.15 -33.31
CA SER A 204 -6.18 1.15 -34.32
C SER A 204 -6.98 -0.15 -34.27
N SER A 205 -8.26 -0.11 -34.63
CA SER A 205 -9.13 -1.30 -34.67
C SER A 205 -8.77 -2.30 -35.78
N GLY A 206 -7.92 -1.91 -36.75
CA GLY A 206 -7.51 -2.77 -37.85
C GLY A 206 -8.65 -3.24 -38.74
N LYS A 207 -8.45 -4.37 -39.45
CA LYS A 207 -9.46 -5.04 -40.30
C LYS A 207 -10.26 -6.13 -39.57
N HIS A 208 -9.88 -6.49 -38.35
CA HIS A 208 -10.49 -7.55 -37.55
C HIS A 208 -11.45 -6.95 -36.52
N SER A 209 -12.61 -6.45 -36.95
CA SER A 209 -13.65 -5.97 -36.03
C SER A 209 -14.52 -7.14 -35.55
N ASN A 210 -14.02 -7.90 -34.58
CA ASN A 210 -14.89 -8.74 -33.75
C ASN A 210 -15.57 -7.81 -32.73
N ASP A 211 -16.48 -6.96 -33.22
CA ASP A 211 -17.23 -6.04 -32.38
C ASP A 211 -18.25 -6.84 -31.56
N ILE A 212 -18.19 -6.67 -30.24
CA ILE A 212 -19.19 -7.23 -29.32
C ILE A 212 -20.17 -6.11 -28.99
N VAL A 213 -21.46 -6.38 -29.12
CA VAL A 213 -22.52 -5.38 -28.94
C VAL A 213 -23.53 -5.87 -27.91
N TYR A 214 -23.78 -5.05 -26.89
CA TYR A 214 -24.81 -5.25 -25.88
C TYR A 214 -25.90 -4.20 -26.08
N VAL A 215 -27.17 -4.58 -25.92
CA VAL A 215 -28.34 -3.72 -26.14
C VAL A 215 -29.18 -3.71 -24.88
N SER A 216 -29.54 -2.52 -24.38
CA SER A 216 -30.30 -2.38 -23.13
C SER A 216 -31.80 -2.71 -23.28
N GLY A 217 -32.33 -2.54 -24.49
CA GLY A 217 -33.77 -2.66 -24.76
C GLY A 217 -34.60 -1.51 -24.20
N TYR A 218 -33.99 -0.39 -23.79
CA TYR A 218 -34.72 0.75 -23.24
C TYR A 218 -35.51 1.50 -24.32
N GLU A 219 -36.79 1.76 -24.03
CA GLU A 219 -37.66 2.63 -24.84
C GLU A 219 -37.86 3.98 -24.14
N ASN A 220 -37.44 5.08 -24.77
CA ASN A 220 -37.54 6.42 -24.18
C ASN A 220 -38.97 6.94 -24.16
N THR A 221 -39.68 6.64 -23.07
CA THR A 221 -41.05 7.12 -22.81
C THR A 221 -41.10 8.49 -22.13
N LYS A 222 -39.96 9.02 -21.66
CA LYS A 222 -39.86 10.23 -20.82
C LYS A 222 -39.37 11.48 -21.56
N GLY A 223 -39.02 11.38 -22.85
CA GLY A 223 -38.50 12.50 -23.62
C GLY A 223 -37.12 12.98 -23.16
N LEU A 224 -36.28 12.07 -22.65
CA LEU A 224 -34.93 12.40 -22.18
C LEU A 224 -34.01 12.87 -23.32
N PRO A 225 -33.02 13.75 -23.05
CA PRO A 225 -31.99 14.13 -24.01
C PRO A 225 -31.23 12.91 -24.55
N TYR A 226 -31.02 12.87 -25.87
CA TYR A 226 -30.34 11.78 -26.56
C TYR A 226 -28.98 12.22 -27.11
N PHE A 227 -28.00 11.32 -27.04
CA PHE A 227 -26.66 11.52 -27.56
C PHE A 227 -26.23 10.29 -28.38
N GLU A 228 -25.62 10.53 -29.54
CA GLU A 228 -25.24 9.47 -30.47
C GLU A 228 -24.02 8.67 -30.01
N HIS A 229 -23.04 9.34 -29.40
CA HIS A 229 -21.75 8.76 -29.12
C HIS A 229 -21.22 9.16 -27.74
N GLY A 230 -20.75 8.17 -27.00
CA GLY A 230 -20.02 8.34 -25.74
C GLY A 230 -18.94 7.26 -25.59
N SER A 231 -18.10 7.41 -24.58
CA SER A 231 -17.13 6.38 -24.20
C SER A 231 -17.29 6.03 -22.73
N ILE A 232 -17.05 4.76 -22.42
CA ILE A 232 -17.01 4.25 -21.05
C ILE A 232 -15.54 4.18 -20.65
N GLN A 233 -15.22 4.81 -19.53
CA GLN A 233 -13.86 4.87 -19.02
C GLN A 233 -13.80 4.14 -17.68
N PRO A 234 -12.76 3.31 -17.45
CA PRO A 234 -12.50 2.81 -16.12
C PRO A 234 -12.12 3.99 -15.23
N VAL A 235 -12.83 4.16 -14.11
CA VAL A 235 -12.56 5.28 -13.19
C VAL A 235 -11.15 5.17 -12.61
N ASN A 236 -10.68 3.94 -12.41
CA ASN A 236 -9.31 3.64 -12.04
C ASN A 236 -8.94 2.20 -12.45
N LYS A 237 -7.99 2.03 -13.39
CA LYS A 237 -7.53 0.70 -13.83
C LYS A 237 -6.71 -0.04 -12.77
N ASP A 238 -6.01 0.71 -11.91
CA ASP A 238 -5.15 0.13 -10.86
C ASP A 238 -5.94 -0.33 -9.63
N TYR A 239 -7.17 0.14 -9.49
CA TYR A 239 -8.05 -0.17 -8.36
C TYR A 239 -9.45 -0.55 -8.86
N PRO A 240 -9.60 -1.71 -9.51
CA PRO A 240 -10.91 -2.20 -9.93
C PRO A 240 -11.84 -2.41 -8.71
N PRO A 241 -13.16 -2.45 -8.93
CA PRO A 241 -14.12 -2.82 -7.89
C PRO A 241 -13.70 -4.13 -7.22
N SER A 242 -13.61 -4.13 -5.90
CA SER A 242 -13.33 -5.32 -5.10
C SER A 242 -14.00 -5.24 -3.74
N GLU A 243 -14.02 -6.34 -2.99
CA GLU A 243 -14.54 -6.39 -1.61
C GLU A 243 -13.93 -5.29 -0.72
N LYS A 244 -12.66 -4.93 -0.96
CA LYS A 244 -11.97 -3.83 -0.26
C LYS A 244 -12.67 -2.49 -0.51
N GLN A 245 -12.98 -2.16 -1.76
CA GLN A 245 -13.64 -0.90 -2.13
C GLN A 245 -15.08 -0.87 -1.61
N ILE A 246 -15.80 -2.00 -1.66
CA ILE A 246 -17.15 -2.11 -1.09
C ILE A 246 -17.12 -1.82 0.42
N ALA A 247 -16.17 -2.40 1.15
CA ALA A 247 -16.02 -2.15 2.58
C ALA A 247 -15.68 -0.68 2.89
N LEU A 248 -14.82 -0.05 2.09
CA LEU A 248 -14.49 1.37 2.24
C LEU A 248 -15.68 2.28 1.92
N ARG A 249 -16.47 1.96 0.89
CA ARG A 249 -17.65 2.73 0.51
C ARG A 249 -18.73 2.67 1.58
N ASN A 250 -18.98 1.48 2.12
CA ASN A 250 -19.90 1.32 3.25
C ASN A 250 -19.41 2.09 4.47
N LEU A 251 -18.09 2.14 4.70
CA LEU A 251 -17.51 2.87 5.81
C LEU A 251 -17.68 4.39 5.69
N VAL A 252 -17.47 4.97 4.52
CA VAL A 252 -17.65 6.42 4.33
C VAL A 252 -19.12 6.83 4.37
N LEU A 253 -20.04 5.91 4.05
CA LEU A 253 -21.49 6.12 4.13
C LEU A 253 -22.07 5.93 5.54
N ASP A 254 -21.28 5.43 6.51
CA ASP A 254 -21.72 5.19 7.87
C ASP A 254 -21.94 6.51 8.64
N LYS A 255 -23.21 6.87 8.78
CA LYS A 255 -23.67 8.09 9.45
C LYS A 255 -23.37 8.08 10.95
N GLU A 256 -23.46 6.92 11.60
CA GLU A 256 -23.23 6.81 13.03
C GLU A 256 -21.74 6.95 13.33
N LYS A 257 -20.87 6.34 12.51
CA LYS A 257 -19.42 6.53 12.62
C LYS A 257 -19.01 8.00 12.39
N LEU A 258 -19.63 8.67 11.42
CA LEU A 258 -19.41 10.11 11.21
C LEU A 258 -19.80 10.92 12.44
N ARG A 259 -21.01 10.70 12.99
CA ARG A 259 -21.51 11.38 14.19
C ARG A 259 -20.60 11.15 15.39
N GLU A 260 -20.17 9.92 15.61
CA GLU A 260 -19.26 9.55 16.69
C GLU A 260 -17.91 10.26 16.56
N THR A 261 -17.33 10.25 15.36
CA THR A 261 -16.03 10.89 15.06
C THR A 261 -16.08 12.40 15.36
N ILE A 262 -17.17 13.05 14.96
CA ILE A 262 -17.40 14.48 15.23
C ILE A 262 -17.53 14.72 16.74
N LYS A 263 -18.36 13.94 17.45
CA LYS A 263 -18.55 14.07 18.91
C LYS A 263 -17.26 13.87 19.71
N GLN A 264 -16.36 13.00 19.24
CA GLN A 264 -15.06 12.75 19.86
C GLN A 264 -14.01 13.83 19.52
N GLY A 265 -14.36 14.85 18.73
CA GLY A 265 -13.45 15.91 18.32
C GLY A 265 -12.32 15.44 17.40
N GLN A 266 -12.46 14.28 16.73
CA GLN A 266 -11.44 13.69 15.86
C GLN A 266 -11.50 14.25 14.42
N ILE A 267 -11.96 15.49 14.27
CA ILE A 267 -12.13 16.17 12.99
C ILE A 267 -10.76 16.57 12.44
N GLY A 268 -10.52 16.37 11.15
CA GLY A 268 -9.26 16.68 10.49
C GLY A 268 -8.12 15.69 10.77
N ASN A 269 -8.33 14.71 11.65
CA ASN A 269 -7.35 13.68 12.00
C ASN A 269 -7.69 12.36 11.30
N ALA A 270 -6.69 11.73 10.69
CA ALA A 270 -6.87 10.42 10.06
C ALA A 270 -6.89 9.33 11.14
N LEU A 271 -8.08 8.78 11.40
CA LEU A 271 -8.27 7.63 12.28
C LEU A 271 -7.70 6.38 11.61
N LEU A 272 -6.94 5.61 12.40
CA LEU A 272 -6.22 4.43 11.93
C LEU A 272 -6.82 3.16 12.52
N GLU A 273 -7.20 2.22 11.65
CA GLU A 273 -7.69 0.90 12.02
C GLU A 273 -6.81 -0.18 11.36
N ARG A 274 -6.38 -1.19 12.14
CA ARG A 274 -5.62 -2.32 11.60
C ARG A 274 -6.59 -3.41 11.14
N VAL A 275 -6.65 -3.64 9.84
CA VAL A 275 -7.55 -4.65 9.23
C VAL A 275 -6.88 -6.02 9.17
N ASN A 276 -5.59 -6.06 8.85
CA ASN A 276 -4.78 -7.28 8.81
C ASN A 276 -3.35 -6.97 9.28
N SER A 277 -2.43 -7.95 9.22
CA SER A 277 -1.06 -7.85 9.73
C SER A 277 -0.35 -6.54 9.34
N PHE A 278 -0.34 -6.19 8.05
CA PHE A 278 0.29 -4.98 7.53
C PHE A 278 -0.66 -4.06 6.78
N THR A 279 -1.95 -4.40 6.79
CA THR A 279 -2.99 -3.65 6.08
C THR A 279 -3.72 -2.75 7.05
N TYR A 280 -3.69 -1.46 6.76
CA TYR A 280 -4.28 -0.43 7.60
C TYR A 280 -5.33 0.34 6.81
N ARG A 281 -6.41 0.67 7.50
CA ARG A 281 -7.50 1.47 6.99
C ARG A 281 -7.48 2.82 7.68
N TYR A 282 -7.51 3.86 6.87
CA TYR A 282 -7.55 5.25 7.30
C TYR A 282 -8.95 5.77 7.04
N TYR A 283 -9.48 6.51 8.01
CA TYR A 283 -10.77 7.17 7.96
C TYR A 283 -10.59 8.62 8.41
N LEU A 284 -11.02 9.57 7.60
CA LEU A 284 -10.80 10.99 7.84
C LEU A 284 -12.10 11.74 7.59
N VAL A 285 -12.46 12.60 8.53
CA VAL A 285 -13.58 13.53 8.42
C VAL A 285 -13.03 14.93 8.29
N GLN A 286 -13.39 15.61 7.21
CA GLN A 286 -13.03 16.99 6.95
C GLN A 286 -14.29 17.88 6.91
N PRO A 287 -14.27 19.02 7.61
CA PRO A 287 -15.35 19.99 7.55
C PRO A 287 -15.24 20.85 6.29
N TYR A 288 -16.37 21.38 5.82
CA TYR A 288 -16.41 22.38 4.76
C TYR A 288 -15.54 23.60 5.10
N GLN A 289 -14.81 24.15 4.13
CA GLN A 289 -13.88 25.29 4.33
C GLN A 289 -12.78 25.04 5.35
N ASN A 290 -12.55 23.77 5.70
CA ASN A 290 -11.62 23.35 6.75
C ASN A 290 -11.88 24.06 8.10
N ALA A 291 -13.14 24.47 8.34
CA ALA A 291 -13.55 25.24 9.51
C ALA A 291 -14.77 24.62 10.20
N VAL A 292 -14.76 24.66 11.52
CA VAL A 292 -15.84 24.15 12.37
C VAL A 292 -16.30 25.25 13.32
N ARG A 293 -17.62 25.41 13.45
CA ARG A 293 -18.21 26.25 14.49
C ARG A 293 -18.44 25.42 15.75
N VAL A 294 -17.94 25.91 16.88
CA VAL A 294 -18.14 25.27 18.19
C VAL A 294 -19.38 25.89 18.83
N LEU A 295 -20.44 25.09 19.00
CA LEU A 295 -21.73 25.52 19.55
C LEU A 295 -21.86 25.23 21.06
N GLY A 296 -20.87 24.56 21.67
CA GLY A 296 -20.84 24.15 23.06
C GLY A 296 -19.84 23.00 23.28
N ASP A 297 -19.87 22.37 24.44
CA ASP A 297 -19.00 21.22 24.75
C ASP A 297 -19.25 20.07 23.77
N ASN A 298 -18.22 19.71 23.01
CA ASN A 298 -18.24 18.65 21.99
C ASN A 298 -19.34 18.78 20.93
N ASN A 299 -19.86 19.99 20.71
CA ASN A 299 -20.84 20.26 19.66
C ASN A 299 -20.19 21.04 18.52
N TYR A 300 -19.86 20.30 17.47
CA TYR A 300 -19.14 20.77 16.30
C TYR A 300 -20.08 20.85 15.11
N TYR A 301 -20.14 22.02 14.48
CA TYR A 301 -20.99 22.27 13.33
C TYR A 301 -20.16 22.63 12.10
N SER A 302 -20.47 22.00 10.98
CA SER A 302 -20.06 22.40 9.64
C SER A 302 -21.24 22.20 8.68
N GLN A 303 -21.32 23.04 7.65
CA GLN A 303 -22.40 23.00 6.67
C GLN A 303 -22.38 21.70 5.86
N PHE A 304 -21.18 21.22 5.56
CA PHE A 304 -20.94 19.95 4.89
C PHE A 304 -19.80 19.20 5.57
N TRP A 305 -19.88 17.87 5.50
CA TRP A 305 -18.86 16.97 6.00
C TRP A 305 -18.37 16.07 4.88
N THR A 306 -17.08 16.11 4.60
CA THR A 306 -16.42 15.24 3.65
C THR A 306 -15.79 14.09 4.42
N VAL A 307 -16.20 12.86 4.13
CA VAL A 307 -15.67 11.64 4.72
C VAL A 307 -14.85 10.92 3.67
N ILE A 308 -13.60 10.59 4.00
CA ILE A 308 -12.65 9.95 3.10
C ILE A 308 -12.08 8.71 3.79
N ALA A 309 -12.06 7.58 3.08
CA ALA A 309 -11.44 6.37 3.55
C ALA A 309 -10.49 5.75 2.52
N ARG A 310 -9.36 5.24 2.99
CA ARG A 310 -8.37 4.54 2.17
C ARG A 310 -7.81 3.36 2.93
N GLN A 311 -7.54 2.26 2.24
CA GLN A 311 -6.87 1.11 2.82
C GLN A 311 -5.57 0.82 2.08
N VAL A 312 -4.48 0.65 2.84
CA VAL A 312 -3.11 0.55 2.32
C VAL A 312 -2.40 -0.63 2.97
N ASN A 313 -1.63 -1.38 2.18
CA ASN A 313 -0.69 -2.38 2.69
C ASN A 313 0.68 -1.72 2.87
N LEU A 314 1.06 -1.47 4.13
CA LEU A 314 2.31 -0.77 4.42
C LEU A 314 3.54 -1.62 4.09
N LEU A 315 3.42 -2.95 4.13
CA LEU A 315 4.53 -3.83 3.76
C LEU A 315 4.82 -3.76 2.26
N GLU A 316 3.80 -3.61 1.42
CA GLU A 316 4.01 -3.41 -0.03
C GLU A 316 4.70 -2.07 -0.30
N GLN A 317 4.32 -1.02 0.44
CA GLN A 317 4.93 0.31 0.28
C GLN A 317 6.39 0.35 0.74
N CYS A 318 6.71 -0.29 1.85
CA CYS A 318 8.05 -0.21 2.44
C CYS A 318 8.92 -1.46 2.25
N GLY A 319 8.40 -2.50 1.60
CA GLY A 319 9.04 -3.80 1.47
C GLY A 319 10.36 -3.73 0.72
N SER A 320 10.46 -2.92 -0.33
CA SER A 320 11.70 -2.72 -1.08
C SER A 320 12.80 -2.11 -0.19
N THR A 321 12.46 -1.08 0.58
CA THR A 321 13.38 -0.44 1.54
C THR A 321 13.79 -1.40 2.65
N LEU A 322 12.84 -2.19 3.18
CA LEU A 322 13.13 -3.20 4.20
C LEU A 322 14.08 -4.28 3.68
N VAL A 323 13.82 -4.83 2.50
CA VAL A 323 14.67 -5.86 1.88
C VAL A 323 16.08 -5.33 1.63
N PHE A 324 16.19 -4.12 1.07
CA PHE A 324 17.49 -3.48 0.85
C PHE A 324 18.27 -3.31 2.15
N MET A 325 17.64 -2.74 3.18
CA MET A 325 18.25 -2.55 4.50
C MET A 325 18.66 -3.87 5.14
N TRP A 326 17.78 -4.88 5.13
CA TRP A 326 18.07 -6.21 5.68
C TRP A 326 19.30 -6.83 5.00
N LEU A 327 19.37 -6.80 3.66
CA LEU A 327 20.51 -7.33 2.91
C LEU A 327 21.81 -6.59 3.20
N SER A 328 21.79 -5.26 3.21
CA SER A 328 22.97 -4.44 3.53
C SER A 328 23.48 -4.69 4.94
N CYS A 329 22.59 -4.73 5.93
CA CYS A 329 22.96 -5.02 7.31
C CYS A 329 23.47 -6.46 7.47
N LEU A 330 22.82 -7.44 6.84
CA LEU A 330 23.25 -8.84 6.90
C LEU A 330 24.68 -8.99 6.39
N LEU A 331 25.01 -8.37 5.25
CA LEU A 331 26.35 -8.41 4.68
C LEU A 331 27.40 -7.83 5.65
N ALA A 332 27.11 -6.67 6.25
CA ALA A 332 28.00 -6.05 7.24
C ALA A 332 28.21 -6.94 8.47
N PHE A 333 27.14 -7.55 9.00
CA PHE A 333 27.21 -8.47 10.14
C PHE A 333 28.01 -9.74 9.82
N VAL A 334 27.86 -10.30 8.62
CA VAL A 334 28.64 -11.46 8.17
C VAL A 334 30.13 -11.13 8.07
N ILE A 335 30.49 -9.97 7.52
CA ILE A 335 31.87 -9.51 7.43
C ILE A 335 32.46 -9.32 8.84
N ALA A 336 31.74 -8.63 9.73
CA ALA A 336 32.17 -8.42 11.11
C ALA A 336 32.34 -9.74 11.88
N ALA A 337 31.37 -10.65 11.78
CA ALA A 337 31.43 -11.97 12.39
C ALA A 337 32.62 -12.78 11.85
N PHE A 338 32.92 -12.72 10.56
CA PHE A 338 34.05 -13.40 9.97
C PHE A 338 35.40 -12.87 10.49
N ILE A 339 35.56 -11.54 10.54
CA ILE A 339 36.77 -10.88 11.07
C ILE A 339 36.97 -11.28 12.54
N LEU A 340 35.93 -11.15 13.36
CA LEU A 340 36.00 -11.46 14.79
C LEU A 340 36.20 -12.95 15.06
N ALA A 341 35.61 -13.84 14.26
CA ALA A 341 35.84 -15.28 14.38
C ALA A 341 37.28 -15.65 14.05
N ARG A 342 37.87 -15.03 13.03
CA ARG A 342 39.29 -15.24 12.66
C ARG A 342 40.22 -14.73 13.74
N GLN A 343 39.99 -13.52 14.27
CA GLN A 343 40.78 -12.95 15.36
C GLN A 343 40.66 -13.78 16.65
N SER A 344 39.44 -14.16 17.03
CA SER A 344 39.20 -14.98 18.23
C SER A 344 39.85 -16.35 18.13
N TYR A 345 39.85 -16.98 16.95
CA TYR A 345 40.55 -18.24 16.75
C TYR A 345 42.07 -18.08 16.87
N LYS A 346 42.66 -17.02 16.31
CA LYS A 346 44.09 -16.74 16.45
C LYS A 346 44.47 -16.57 17.93
N ASN A 347 43.73 -15.74 18.66
CA ASN A 347 43.95 -15.54 20.10
C ASN A 347 43.79 -16.83 20.91
N TYR A 348 42.86 -17.71 20.51
CA TYR A 348 42.72 -19.02 21.14
C TYR A 348 43.97 -19.90 20.94
N GLN A 349 44.54 -19.92 19.74
CA GLN A 349 45.76 -20.68 19.46
C GLN A 349 46.95 -20.17 20.29
N GLU A 350 47.16 -18.85 20.35
CA GLU A 350 48.23 -18.24 21.15
C GLU A 350 48.11 -18.59 22.65
N ARG A 351 46.88 -18.59 23.19
CA ARG A 351 46.63 -19.00 24.58
C ARG A 351 46.88 -20.49 24.81
N GLU A 352 46.53 -21.34 23.84
CA GLU A 352 46.79 -22.79 23.92
C GLU A 352 48.30 -23.06 23.92
N GLU A 353 49.07 -22.35 23.10
CA GLU A 353 50.54 -22.45 23.05
C GLU A 353 51.20 -22.01 24.37
N LEU A 354 50.82 -20.85 24.92
CA LEU A 354 51.32 -20.40 26.23
C LEU A 354 50.98 -21.37 27.37
N THR A 355 49.77 -21.93 27.35
CA THR A 355 49.34 -22.90 28.36
C THR A 355 50.14 -24.19 28.26
N ARG A 356 50.44 -24.64 27.03
CA ARG A 356 51.28 -25.81 26.77
C ARG A 356 52.71 -25.58 27.26
N GLN A 357 53.31 -24.43 26.94
CA GLN A 357 54.65 -24.05 27.43
C GLN A 357 54.71 -24.03 28.96
N ARG A 358 53.72 -23.42 29.62
CA ARG A 358 53.63 -23.44 31.10
C ARG A 358 53.55 -24.84 31.66
N LYS A 359 52.77 -25.73 31.03
CA LYS A 359 52.62 -27.12 31.47
C LYS A 359 53.92 -27.92 31.28
N GLU A 360 54.60 -27.74 30.15
CA GLU A 360 55.90 -28.36 29.87
C GLU A 360 56.97 -27.87 30.87
N MET A 361 57.06 -26.56 31.11
CA MET A 361 57.97 -25.97 32.12
C MET A 361 57.67 -26.49 33.54
N THR A 362 56.39 -26.55 33.93
CA THR A 362 56.00 -27.06 35.25
C THR A 362 56.36 -28.54 35.41
N ASN A 363 56.17 -29.34 34.36
CA ASN A 363 56.51 -30.76 34.37
C ASN A 363 58.04 -30.97 34.43
N ALA A 364 58.82 -30.16 33.71
CA ALA A 364 60.27 -30.17 33.80
C ALA A 364 60.75 -29.77 35.20
N LEU A 365 60.23 -28.68 35.77
CA LEU A 365 60.53 -28.28 37.15
C LEU A 365 60.16 -29.36 38.16
N ALA A 366 59.01 -30.02 38.01
CA ALA A 366 58.60 -31.10 38.89
C ALA A 366 59.56 -32.32 38.80
N HIS A 367 60.02 -32.66 37.60
CA HIS A 367 61.01 -33.70 37.38
C HIS A 367 62.36 -33.35 38.02
N ASP A 368 62.83 -32.12 37.80
CA ASP A 368 64.11 -31.64 38.30
C ASP A 368 64.12 -31.41 39.81
N LEU A 369 62.96 -31.12 40.42
CA LEU A 369 62.80 -31.05 41.88
C LEU A 369 62.68 -32.44 42.52
N LYS A 370 62.02 -33.40 41.86
CA LYS A 370 61.83 -34.76 42.39
C LYS A 370 63.16 -35.49 42.60
N THR A 371 64.13 -35.25 41.72
CA THR A 371 65.44 -35.91 41.74
C THR A 371 66.28 -35.58 42.99
N PRO A 372 66.57 -34.29 43.31
CA PRO A 372 67.28 -33.94 44.53
C PRO A 372 66.47 -34.25 45.79
N LEU A 373 65.14 -34.11 45.78
CA LEU A 373 64.31 -34.47 46.94
C LEU A 373 64.37 -35.96 47.24
N SER A 374 64.37 -36.81 46.21
CA SER A 374 64.56 -38.25 46.35
C SER A 374 65.94 -38.59 46.92
N ILE A 375 67.00 -37.89 46.46
CA ILE A 375 68.36 -38.07 46.97
C ILE A 375 68.45 -37.67 48.45
N VAL A 376 67.94 -36.49 48.82
CA VAL A 376 67.92 -36.01 50.21
C VAL A 376 67.11 -36.96 51.09
N SER A 377 65.96 -37.44 50.63
CA SER A 377 65.16 -38.42 51.37
C SER A 377 65.91 -39.75 51.54
N GLY A 378 66.63 -40.22 50.53
CA GLY A 378 67.46 -41.43 50.60
C GLY A 378 68.59 -41.29 51.61
N TYR A 379 69.31 -40.16 51.60
CA TYR A 379 70.37 -39.88 52.58
C TYR A 379 69.82 -39.79 54.00
N ALA A 380 68.69 -39.09 54.20
CA ALA A 380 68.04 -38.99 55.51
C ALA A 380 67.61 -40.37 56.03
N GLN A 381 67.12 -41.24 55.15
CA GLN A 381 66.68 -42.58 55.51
C GLN A 381 67.87 -43.50 55.86
N SER A 382 68.98 -43.44 55.12
CA SER A 382 70.22 -44.14 55.52
C SER A 382 70.83 -43.63 56.83
N LEU A 383 70.69 -42.33 57.12
CA LEU A 383 71.10 -41.76 58.40
C LEU A 383 70.22 -42.26 59.55
N ILE A 384 68.91 -42.40 59.34
CA ILE A 384 67.99 -42.95 60.35
C ILE A 384 68.24 -44.46 60.58
N GLU A 385 68.47 -45.24 59.52
CA GLU A 385 68.79 -46.68 59.65
C GLU A 385 70.11 -46.91 60.39
N ASN A 386 71.16 -46.12 60.12
CA ASN A 386 72.44 -46.23 60.82
C ASN A 386 72.41 -45.73 62.28
N VAL A 387 71.39 -44.95 62.68
CA VAL A 387 71.17 -44.53 64.08
C VAL A 387 70.38 -45.60 64.86
N GLN A 388 69.71 -46.54 64.19
CA GLN A 388 69.00 -47.66 64.83
C GLN A 388 69.83 -48.94 64.98
N THR A 389 71.09 -48.95 64.53
CA THR A 389 72.02 -50.08 64.68
C THR A 389 73.15 -49.77 65.67
N GLU A 390 72.79 -49.36 66.88
CA GLU A 390 73.53 -49.59 68.13
C GLU A 390 72.56 -50.23 69.12
#